data_AF-A0A166BH65-F1
#
_entry.id   AF-A0A166BH65-F1
#
_cell.length_a   1.000
_cell.length_b   1.000
_cell.length_c   1.000
_cell.angle_alpha   90.00
_cell.angle_beta   90.00
_cell.angle_gamma   90.00
#
_symmetry.space_group_name_H-M   'P 1'
#
loop_
_entity.id
_entity.type
_entity.pdbx_description
1 polymer ?
#
loop_
_entity_poly.entity_id
_entity_poly.type
_entity_poly.pdbx_seq_one_letter_code
_entity_poly.pdbx_strand_id
1 'polypeptide(L)'
;VTVRACATCPPVRRQDVGPDLGEYGVFNFNNTRLYSHELLNGFTNAMTAFEAPFHSYRTLVQRNYISNHSPRDFVTDNTWRTVWFSFTRVQDLQDSFQCLECGRDPNVVIFDGVTAGFGARYCTSSLRPPTMVEANGPKRLHVR
;
A
#
# COMPACT_ATOMS: atom_id res chain seq x y z
N VAL A 1 0.71 23.04 -16.85
CA VAL A 1 -0.12 21.86 -17.22
C VAL A 1 -1.53 22.09 -16.66
N THR A 2 -2.57 22.06 -17.49
CA THR A 2 -3.96 22.26 -17.05
C THR A 2 -4.61 20.92 -16.67
N VAL A 3 -5.38 20.91 -15.58
CA VAL A 3 -6.14 19.74 -15.14
C VAL A 3 -7.19 19.38 -16.20
N ARG A 4 -7.25 18.10 -16.60
CA ARG A 4 -8.18 17.58 -17.61
C ARG A 4 -8.84 16.30 -17.12
N ALA A 5 -10.09 16.04 -17.50
CA ALA A 5 -10.75 14.78 -17.14
C ALA A 5 -9.99 13.58 -17.71
N CYS A 6 -9.91 12.48 -16.96
CA CYS A 6 -9.31 11.25 -17.45
C CYS A 6 -10.22 10.59 -18.50
N ALA A 7 -9.69 10.33 -19.70
CA ALA A 7 -10.44 9.72 -20.80
C ALA A 7 -10.79 8.24 -20.56
N THR A 8 -10.02 7.55 -19.73
CA THR A 8 -10.17 6.10 -19.48
C THR A 8 -11.06 5.80 -18.28
N CYS A 9 -11.19 6.76 -17.35
CA CYS A 9 -11.89 6.53 -16.10
C CYS A 9 -13.37 6.93 -16.23
N PRO A 10 -14.31 6.16 -15.63
CA PRO A 10 -15.71 6.53 -15.64
C PRO A 10 -15.91 7.91 -15.00
N PRO A 11 -16.77 8.79 -15.55
CA PRO A 11 -17.02 10.14 -15.02
C PRO A 11 -17.44 10.13 -13.53
N VAL A 12 -18.14 9.06 -13.11
CA VAL A 12 -18.55 8.84 -11.72
C VAL A 12 -17.37 8.84 -10.74
N ARG A 13 -16.17 8.46 -11.20
CA ARG A 13 -14.97 8.38 -10.36
C ARG A 13 -14.27 9.72 -10.16
N ARG A 14 -14.67 10.78 -10.88
CA ARG A 14 -14.11 12.14 -10.80
C ARG A 14 -12.58 12.15 -10.79
N GLN A 15 -11.99 11.34 -11.68
CA GLN A 15 -10.55 11.25 -11.81
C GLN A 15 -10.09 12.20 -12.90
N ASP A 16 -9.29 13.17 -12.49
CA ASP A 16 -8.67 14.14 -13.37
C ASP A 16 -7.18 13.81 -13.53
N VAL A 17 -6.65 14.13 -14.71
CA VAL A 17 -5.23 14.10 -15.04
C VAL A 17 -4.69 15.51 -14.87
N GLY A 18 -3.75 15.67 -13.94
CA GLY A 18 -3.03 16.92 -13.72
C GLY A 18 -1.53 16.65 -13.52
N PRO A 19 -0.73 17.70 -13.28
CA PRO A 19 0.69 17.52 -12.96
C PRO A 19 0.83 16.67 -11.68
N ASP A 20 1.85 15.81 -11.62
CA ASP A 20 2.08 14.92 -10.47
C ASP A 20 2.52 15.68 -9.20
N LEU A 21 3.13 16.86 -9.38
CA LEU A 21 3.71 17.75 -8.35
C LEU A 21 4.88 17.12 -7.57
N GLY A 22 5.48 16.06 -8.11
CA GLY A 22 6.55 15.31 -7.43
C GLY A 22 7.78 16.17 -7.14
N GLU A 23 8.10 17.12 -8.01
CA GLU A 23 9.19 18.09 -7.83
C GLU A 23 9.02 19.00 -6.59
N TYR A 24 7.79 19.16 -6.11
CA TYR A 24 7.47 19.93 -4.90
C TYR A 24 7.35 19.06 -3.66
N GLY A 25 7.68 17.76 -3.75
CA GLY A 25 7.50 16.79 -2.66
C GLY A 25 6.04 16.53 -2.32
N VAL A 26 5.14 16.68 -3.29
CA VAL A 26 3.69 16.47 -3.12
C VAL A 26 3.21 15.44 -4.12
N PHE A 27 2.44 14.47 -3.64
CA PHE A 27 1.74 13.49 -4.44
C PHE A 27 0.32 13.97 -4.75
N ASN A 28 0.05 14.19 -6.03
CA ASN A 28 -1.28 14.51 -6.52
C ASN A 28 -2.14 13.24 -6.69
N PHE A 29 -3.04 12.96 -5.74
CA PHE A 29 -3.87 11.76 -5.79
C PHE A 29 -5.00 11.86 -6.84
N ASN A 30 -5.66 13.02 -6.95
CA ASN A 30 -6.81 13.20 -7.84
C ASN A 30 -7.17 14.67 -8.14
N ASN A 31 -6.19 15.59 -8.10
CA ASN A 31 -6.33 17.05 -8.26
C ASN A 31 -7.17 17.78 -7.20
N THR A 32 -7.87 17.06 -6.33
CA THR A 32 -8.63 17.64 -5.21
C THR A 32 -8.04 17.30 -3.85
N ARG A 33 -7.27 16.22 -3.78
CA ARG A 33 -6.55 15.76 -2.59
C ARG A 33 -5.08 15.63 -2.92
N LEU A 34 -4.27 16.35 -2.17
CA LEU A 34 -2.82 16.36 -2.25
C LEU A 34 -2.26 15.82 -0.95
N TYR A 35 -1.16 15.07 -1.04
CA TYR A 35 -0.50 14.46 0.11
C TYR A 35 1.00 14.74 0.03
N SER A 36 1.64 15.10 1.14
CA SER A 36 3.10 15.29 1.12
C SER A 36 3.81 13.95 0.98
N HIS A 37 4.93 13.95 0.27
CA HIS A 37 5.85 12.81 0.23
C HIS A 37 6.36 12.48 1.63
N GLU A 38 6.58 13.50 2.48
CA GLU A 38 6.97 13.30 3.88
C GLU A 38 5.98 12.41 4.65
N LEU A 39 4.67 12.66 4.52
CA LEU A 39 3.64 11.86 5.17
C LEU A 39 3.62 10.41 4.65
N LEU A 40 3.76 10.25 3.33
CA LEU A 40 3.68 8.95 2.68
C LEU A 40 4.93 8.11 2.93
N ASN A 41 6.11 8.71 2.82
CA ASN A 41 7.39 8.11 3.16
C ASN A 41 7.51 7.83 4.66
N GLY A 42 6.97 8.71 5.51
CA GLY A 42 6.90 8.50 6.94
C GLY A 42 6.14 7.21 7.30
N PHE A 43 5.07 6.90 6.57
CA PHE A 43 4.39 5.61 6.73
C PHE A 43 5.21 4.45 6.19
N THR A 44 5.79 4.57 4.99
CA THR A 44 6.67 3.55 4.42
C THR A 44 7.80 3.19 5.40
N ASN A 45 8.43 4.20 6.02
CA ASN A 45 9.46 3.99 7.02
C ASN A 45 8.93 3.33 8.30
N ALA A 46 7.75 3.75 8.78
CA ALA A 46 7.15 3.16 9.96
C ALA A 46 6.78 1.68 9.76
N MET A 47 6.25 1.34 8.57
CA MET A 47 5.91 -0.05 8.25
C MET A 47 7.16 -0.92 8.03
N THR A 48 8.24 -0.40 7.45
CA THR A 48 9.46 -1.18 7.24
C THR A 48 10.33 -1.29 8.49
N ALA A 49 10.33 -0.28 9.36
CA ALA A 49 11.18 -0.28 10.56
C ALA A 49 10.56 -1.03 11.75
N PHE A 50 9.23 -0.97 11.93
CA PHE A 50 8.56 -1.58 13.08
C PHE A 50 7.15 -2.11 12.77
N GLU A 51 6.88 -2.45 11.49
CA GLU A 51 5.65 -3.12 11.07
C GLU A 51 4.36 -2.37 11.41
N ALA A 52 4.41 -1.03 11.37
CA ALA A 52 3.25 -0.20 11.67
C ALA A 52 2.02 -0.55 10.80
N PRO A 53 0.89 -0.97 11.40
CA PRO A 53 -0.34 -1.18 10.65
C PRO A 53 -0.89 0.12 10.09
N PHE A 54 -1.56 0.06 8.93
CA PHE A 54 -2.24 1.22 8.31
C PHE A 54 -3.12 1.98 9.29
N HIS A 55 -3.94 1.25 10.07
CA HIS A 55 -4.87 1.84 11.00
C HIS A 55 -4.16 2.59 12.14
N SER A 56 -3.09 2.02 12.67
CA SER A 56 -2.30 2.62 13.75
C SER A 56 -1.63 3.91 13.29
N TYR A 57 -1.00 3.90 12.10
CA TYR A 57 -0.37 5.10 11.56
C TYR A 57 -1.40 6.17 11.20
N ARG A 58 -2.51 5.80 10.56
CA ARG A 58 -3.63 6.72 10.29
C ARG A 58 -4.15 7.37 11.57
N THR A 59 -4.28 6.59 12.64
CA THR A 59 -4.74 7.09 13.95
C THR A 59 -3.74 8.07 14.56
N LEU A 60 -2.44 7.80 14.44
CA LEU A 60 -1.39 8.74 14.83
C LEU A 60 -1.50 10.07 14.08
N VAL A 61 -1.67 10.03 12.75
CA VAL A 61 -1.83 11.25 11.93
C VAL A 61 -3.12 11.99 12.29
N GLN A 62 -4.23 11.28 12.50
CA GLN A 62 -5.49 11.88 12.97
C GLN A 62 -5.32 12.59 14.32
N ARG A 63 -4.59 11.99 15.26
CA ARG A 63 -4.28 12.63 16.55
C ARG A 63 -3.48 13.91 16.36
N ASN A 64 -2.50 13.91 15.46
CA ASN A 64 -1.75 15.12 15.13
C ASN A 64 -2.66 16.22 14.56
N TYR A 65 -3.63 15.88 13.71
CA TYR A 65 -4.60 16.85 13.18
C TYR A 65 -5.43 17.48 14.30
N ILE A 66 -5.88 16.67 15.27
CA ILE A 66 -6.62 17.14 16.44
C ILE A 66 -5.74 18.04 17.31
N SER A 67 -4.51 17.62 17.62
CA SER A 67 -3.56 18.38 18.44
C SER A 67 -3.15 19.71 17.82
N ASN A 68 -3.13 19.80 16.49
CA ASN A 68 -2.84 21.04 15.75
C ASN A 68 -4.10 21.86 15.45
N HIS A 69 -5.25 21.54 16.06
CA HIS A 69 -6.52 22.25 15.86
C HIS A 69 -6.92 22.37 14.38
N SER A 70 -6.65 21.33 13.58
CA SER A 70 -7.07 21.29 12.18
C SER A 70 -8.60 21.41 12.09
N PRO A 71 -9.14 22.25 11.19
CA PRO A 71 -10.58 22.38 10.98
C PRO A 71 -11.19 21.15 10.28
N ARG A 72 -10.37 20.19 9.85
CA ARG A 72 -10.79 18.97 9.16
C ARG A 72 -10.10 17.76 9.77
N ASP A 73 -10.81 16.64 9.77
CA ASP A 73 -10.24 15.35 10.10
C ASP A 73 -9.30 14.83 9.02
N PHE A 74 -8.40 13.94 9.43
CA PHE A 74 -7.64 13.15 8.48
C PHE A 74 -8.53 12.08 7.83
N VAL A 75 -8.10 11.55 6.69
CA VAL A 75 -8.94 10.68 5.86
C VAL A 75 -9.26 9.34 6.52
N THR A 76 -10.33 8.68 6.06
CA THR A 76 -10.71 7.32 6.49
C THR A 76 -9.62 6.28 6.19
N ASP A 77 -9.62 5.14 6.89
CA ASP A 77 -8.70 4.01 6.63
C ASP A 77 -8.69 3.54 5.16
N ASN A 78 -9.86 3.44 4.52
CA ASN A 78 -9.96 3.03 3.11
C ASN A 78 -9.27 4.03 2.18
N THR A 79 -9.54 5.33 2.38
CA THR A 79 -8.89 6.39 1.61
C THR A 79 -7.38 6.37 1.83
N TRP A 80 -6.94 6.26 3.09
CA TRP A 80 -5.52 6.22 3.44
C TRP A 80 -4.77 5.09 2.72
N ARG A 81 -5.29 3.85 2.81
CA ARG A 81 -4.74 2.70 2.07
C ARG A 81 -4.68 2.96 0.57
N THR A 82 -5.77 3.47 -0.01
CA THR A 82 -5.87 3.72 -1.45
C THR A 82 -4.83 4.74 -1.91
N VAL A 83 -4.65 5.82 -1.15
CA VAL A 83 -3.66 6.87 -1.45
C VAL A 83 -2.26 6.30 -1.40
N TRP A 84 -1.90 5.58 -0.34
CA TRP A 84 -0.56 5.02 -0.22
C TRP A 84 -0.24 3.99 -1.30
N PHE A 85 -1.16 3.06 -1.61
CA PHE A 85 -0.96 2.12 -2.73
C PHE A 85 -0.91 2.82 -4.10
N SER A 86 -1.53 3.99 -4.24
CA SER A 86 -1.41 4.78 -5.48
C SER A 86 -0.06 5.47 -5.54
N PHE A 87 0.45 5.94 -4.40
CA PHE A 87 1.77 6.55 -4.28
C PHE A 87 2.89 5.54 -4.58
N THR A 88 2.82 4.32 -4.06
CA THR A 88 3.87 3.30 -4.32
C THR A 88 4.00 2.96 -5.81
N ARG A 89 2.94 3.09 -6.59
CA ARG A 89 2.98 2.85 -8.05
C ARG A 89 3.73 3.93 -8.83
N VAL A 90 3.90 5.12 -8.25
CA VAL A 90 4.66 6.22 -8.86
C VAL A 90 6.04 6.39 -8.24
N GLN A 91 6.35 5.66 -7.16
CA GLN A 91 7.70 5.62 -6.62
C GLN A 91 8.60 4.78 -7.53
N ASP A 92 9.73 5.35 -7.92
CA ASP A 92 10.82 4.60 -8.52
C ASP A 92 11.61 3.90 -7.41
N LEU A 93 11.07 2.76 -6.97
CA LEU A 93 11.79 1.83 -6.13
C LEU A 93 12.82 1.17 -7.05
N GLN A 94 14.04 1.73 -7.05
CA GLN A 94 15.18 1.40 -7.91
C GLN A 94 15.47 -0.11 -8.08
N ASP A 95 14.93 -0.94 -7.19
CA ASP A 95 14.83 -2.38 -7.40
C ASP A 95 13.46 -2.74 -7.97
N SER A 96 13.45 -3.19 -9.21
CA SER A 96 12.25 -3.75 -9.87
C SER A 96 11.64 -4.94 -9.12
N PHE A 97 12.32 -5.48 -8.10
CA PHE A 97 12.07 -6.78 -7.47
C PHE A 97 11.89 -7.90 -8.50
N GLN A 98 12.44 -7.66 -9.70
CA GLN A 98 12.39 -8.58 -10.81
C GLN A 98 13.42 -9.65 -10.52
N CYS A 99 12.96 -10.90 -10.40
CA CYS A 99 13.87 -12.02 -10.26
C CYS A 99 14.84 -12.01 -11.45
N LEU A 100 16.15 -12.03 -11.16
CA LEU A 100 17.19 -12.06 -12.20
C LEU A 100 17.15 -13.35 -13.04
N GLU A 101 16.55 -14.41 -12.51
CA GLU A 101 16.38 -15.69 -13.19
C GLU A 101 15.01 -15.80 -13.89
N CYS A 102 13.92 -15.48 -13.18
CA CYS A 102 12.55 -15.67 -13.69
C CYS A 102 12.03 -14.50 -14.52
N GLY A 103 12.67 -13.33 -14.46
CA GLY A 103 12.19 -12.12 -15.14
C GLY A 103 10.99 -11.47 -14.47
N ARG A 104 10.21 -10.70 -15.25
CA ARG A 104 8.95 -10.10 -14.79
C ARG A 104 7.91 -11.21 -14.63
N ASP A 105 7.11 -11.12 -13.57
CA ASP A 105 5.99 -12.03 -13.30
C ASP A 105 6.39 -13.51 -13.09
N PRO A 106 7.20 -13.84 -12.05
CA PRO A 106 7.55 -15.23 -11.77
C PRO A 106 6.30 -16.04 -11.37
N ASN A 107 6.29 -17.34 -11.72
CA ASN A 107 5.20 -18.27 -11.36
C ASN A 107 4.94 -18.33 -9.84
N VAL A 108 5.96 -18.06 -9.02
CA VAL A 108 5.86 -18.01 -7.57
C VAL A 108 6.61 -16.77 -7.09
N VAL A 109 5.90 -15.87 -6.40
CA VAL A 109 6.48 -14.70 -5.73
C VAL A 109 6.50 -14.98 -4.23
N ILE A 110 7.68 -15.02 -3.61
CA ILE A 110 7.83 -15.15 -2.16
C ILE A 110 8.13 -13.76 -1.62
N PHE A 111 7.19 -13.19 -0.88
CA PHE A 111 7.43 -11.97 -0.11
C PHE A 111 7.74 -12.36 1.33
N ASP A 112 8.97 -12.14 1.76
CA ASP A 112 9.32 -12.23 3.18
C ASP A 112 8.77 -10.99 3.88
N GLY A 113 7.71 -11.15 4.68
CA GLY A 113 7.09 -10.05 5.44
C GLY A 113 5.71 -9.55 4.98
N VAL A 114 4.79 -10.42 4.53
CA VAL A 114 3.37 -10.02 4.42
C VAL A 114 2.45 -11.05 5.08
N THR A 115 1.92 -10.72 6.26
CA THR A 115 0.73 -11.40 6.78
C THR A 115 -0.50 -10.80 6.11
N ALA A 116 -0.85 -11.30 4.92
CA ALA A 116 -2.09 -10.93 4.24
C ALA A 116 -3.27 -11.67 4.91
N GLY A 117 -3.84 -11.07 5.95
CA GLY A 117 -5.08 -11.56 6.55
C GLY A 117 -6.25 -11.30 5.61
N PHE A 118 -6.76 -12.34 4.94
CA PHE A 118 -8.03 -12.28 4.22
C PHE A 118 -9.18 -12.47 5.22
N GLY A 119 -10.24 -11.64 5.08
CA GLY A 119 -11.46 -11.87 5.86
C GLY A 119 -12.04 -13.24 5.53
N ALA A 120 -12.56 -13.98 6.53
CA ALA A 120 -13.03 -15.36 6.39
C ALA A 120 -14.00 -15.61 5.22
N ARG A 121 -14.75 -14.58 4.81
CA ARG A 121 -15.63 -14.57 3.63
C ARG A 121 -14.91 -14.80 2.29
N TYR A 122 -13.59 -14.63 2.23
CA TYR A 122 -12.77 -14.86 1.04
C TYR A 122 -12.01 -16.19 1.10
N CYS A 123 -12.11 -16.94 2.20
CA CYS A 123 -11.65 -18.32 2.25
C CYS A 123 -12.62 -19.18 1.40
N THR A 124 -12.26 -19.44 0.15
CA THR A 124 -12.95 -20.43 -0.68
C THR A 124 -12.56 -21.85 -0.24
N SER A 125 -13.31 -22.87 -0.66
CA SER A 125 -12.98 -24.28 -0.39
C SER A 125 -11.64 -24.74 -1.00
N SER A 126 -11.11 -23.97 -1.96
CA SER A 126 -9.83 -24.23 -2.64
C SER A 126 -8.64 -23.50 -2.03
N LEU A 127 -8.85 -22.45 -1.22
CA LEU A 127 -7.77 -21.73 -0.56
C LEU A 127 -7.39 -22.44 0.74
N ARG A 128 -6.16 -22.94 0.80
CA ARG A 128 -5.59 -23.59 1.98
C ARG A 128 -4.40 -22.78 2.49
N PRO A 129 -4.24 -22.60 3.81
CA PRO A 129 -3.09 -21.87 4.33
C PRO A 129 -1.80 -22.64 3.99
N PRO A 130 -0.73 -21.94 3.59
CA PRO A 130 0.55 -22.56 3.22
C PRO A 130 1.28 -23.22 4.41
N THR A 131 0.73 -23.08 5.62
CA THR A 131 1.23 -23.67 6.86
C THR A 131 0.56 -25.01 7.22
N MET A 132 -0.32 -25.56 6.37
CA MET A 132 -0.89 -26.87 6.66
C MET A 132 0.19 -27.95 6.61
N VAL A 133 0.27 -28.72 7.69
CA VAL A 133 1.14 -29.89 7.78
C VAL A 133 0.62 -30.95 6.83
N GLU A 134 1.30 -31.17 5.71
CA GLU A 134 1.02 -32.29 4.82
C GLU A 134 1.58 -33.59 5.43
N ALA A 135 0.85 -34.70 5.27
CA ALA A 135 1.27 -35.99 5.81
C ALA A 135 2.66 -36.44 5.33
N ASN A 136 3.03 -36.04 4.11
CA ASN A 136 4.30 -36.32 3.47
C ASN A 136 5.24 -35.11 3.44
N GLY A 137 4.92 -34.04 4.18
CA GLY A 137 5.76 -32.86 4.23
C GLY A 137 7.14 -33.17 4.82
N PRO A 138 8.19 -32.44 4.41
CA PRO A 138 9.54 -32.65 4.91
C PRO A 138 9.59 -32.47 6.43
N LYS A 139 9.99 -33.53 7.14
CA LYS A 139 10.16 -33.52 8.60
C LYS A 139 11.57 -33.07 8.93
N ARG A 140 11.73 -31.97 9.67
CA ARG A 140 13.02 -31.62 10.27
C ARG A 140 13.27 -32.53 11.48
N LEU A 141 14.14 -33.53 11.31
CA LEU A 141 14.44 -34.54 12.33
C LEU A 141 15.35 -34.04 13.47
N HIS A 142 15.94 -32.85 13.34
CA HIS A 142 16.90 -32.29 14.30
C HIS A 142 16.60 -30.83 14.61
N VAL A 143 15.63 -30.60 15.49
CA VAL A 143 15.42 -29.30 16.12
C VAL A 143 15.81 -29.47 17.60
N ARG A 144 16.82 -28.71 18.05
CA ARG A 144 17.15 -28.54 19.47
C ARG A 144 16.26 -27.47 20.07
#